data_AF-A0A0B2PQR3-F1
#
_entry.id   AF-A0A0B2PQR3-F1
#
_cell.length_a   1.000
_cell.length_b   1.000
_cell.length_c   1.000
_cell.angle_alpha   90.00
_cell.angle_beta   90.00
_cell.angle_gamma   90.00
#
_symmetry.space_group_name_H-M   'P 1'
#
loop_
_entity.id
_entity.type
_entity.pdbx_description
1 polymer ?
#
loop_
_entity_poly.entity_id
_entity_poly.type
_entity_poly.pdbx_seq_one_letter_code
_entity_poly.pdbx_strand_id
1 'polypeptide(L)' 'MDNSNKDVIIGAYHHCKEDVGMMKDMNLDSYRFSIYWSRILPKGKLSGGINREGINYYNNLINELVANG' A
#
# COMPACT_ATOMS: atom_id res chain seq x y z
N MET A 1 -22.43 7.80 2.87
CA MET A 1 -21.10 7.61 2.23
C MET A 1 -20.13 7.33 3.36
N ASP A 2 -19.53 6.15 3.37
CA ASP A 2 -18.78 5.61 4.50
C ASP A 2 -17.35 6.18 4.53
N ASN A 3 -17.05 7.00 5.53
CA ASN A 3 -15.72 7.61 5.73
C ASN A 3 -14.67 6.61 6.27
N SER A 4 -15.09 5.42 6.70
CA SER A 4 -14.20 4.40 7.29
C SER A 4 -13.06 3.98 6.35
N ASN A 5 -13.33 3.95 5.03
CA ASN A 5 -12.32 3.57 4.05
C ASN A 5 -11.19 4.59 3.93
N LYS A 6 -11.47 5.89 4.11
CA LYS A 6 -10.45 6.93 3.99
C LYS A 6 -9.50 6.90 5.17
N ASP A 7 -10.02 6.72 6.37
CA ASP A 7 -9.21 6.65 7.60
C ASP A 7 -8.29 5.42 7.61
N VAL A 8 -8.78 4.28 7.13
CA VAL A 8 -7.96 3.06 6.97
C VAL A 8 -6.85 3.24 5.93
N ILE A 9 -7.11 3.95 4.82
CA ILE A 9 -6.11 4.22 3.78
C ILE A 9 -5.04 5.20 4.27
N ILE A 10 -5.45 6.26 4.98
CA ILE A 10 -4.53 7.26 5.54
C ILE A 10 -3.67 6.64 6.64
N GLY A 11 -4.28 5.84 7.53
CA GLY A 11 -3.55 5.11 8.58
C GLY A 11 -2.53 4.14 7.97
N ALA A 12 -2.93 3.35 6.98
CA ALA A 12 -2.02 2.43 6.29
C ALA A 12 -0.89 3.16 5.53
N TYR A 13 -1.10 4.41 5.11
CA TYR A 13 -0.06 5.24 4.49
C TYR A 13 0.92 5.81 5.53
N HIS A 14 0.42 6.29 6.67
CA HIS A 14 1.26 6.83 7.74
C HIS A 14 2.14 5.73 8.34
N HIS A 15 1.55 4.58 8.67
CA HIS A 15 2.28 3.42 9.19
C HIS A 15 3.29 2.88 8.19
N CYS A 16 2.97 2.87 6.90
CA CYS A 16 3.92 2.45 5.86
C CYS A 16 5.19 3.31 5.86
N LYS A 17 5.09 4.63 6.06
CA LYS A 17 6.28 5.50 6.10
C LYS A 17 7.11 5.29 7.37
N GLU A 18 6.44 5.13 8.50
CA GLU A 18 7.09 4.84 9.78
C GLU A 18 7.81 3.48 9.73
N ASP A 19 7.14 2.45 9.20
CA ASP A 19 7.71 1.11 9.06
C ASP A 19 8.93 1.12 8.14
N VAL A 20 8.87 1.83 7.01
CA VAL A 20 10.01 1.95 6.07
C VAL A 20 11.19 2.69 6.70
N GLY A 21 10.93 3.74 7.49
CA GLY A 21 11.97 4.45 8.25
C GLY A 21 12.65 3.55 9.28
N MET A 22 11.86 2.81 10.06
CA MET A 22 12.39 1.85 11.05
C MET A 22 13.16 0.71 10.38
N MET A 23 12.76 0.26 9.19
CA MET A 23 13.47 -0.79 8.46
C MET A 23 14.85 -0.37 7.97
N LYS A 24 14.98 0.90 7.57
CA LYS A 24 16.28 1.50 7.24
C LYS A 24 17.19 1.53 8.47
N ASP A 25 16.66 1.90 9.62
CA ASP A 25 17.40 1.92 10.89
C ASP A 25 17.80 0.51 11.36
N MET A 26 17.04 -0.52 10.96
CA MET A 26 17.30 -1.94 11.27
C MET A 26 18.19 -2.66 10.24
N ASN A 27 18.69 -1.98 9.21
CA ASN A 27 19.56 -2.53 8.15
C ASN A 27 18.97 -3.79 7.47
N LEU A 28 17.67 -3.74 7.16
CA LEU A 28 16.96 -4.81 6.45
C LEU A 28 17.17 -4.70 4.93
N ASP A 29 17.77 -5.72 4.32
CA ASP A 29 18.04 -5.75 2.87
C ASP A 29 16.79 -6.00 2.00
N SER A 30 15.67 -6.43 2.60
CA SER A 30 14.45 -6.75 1.86
C SER A 30 13.18 -6.58 2.70
N TYR A 31 12.11 -6.12 2.04
CA TYR A 31 10.79 -6.00 2.63
C TYR A 31 9.78 -6.88 1.88
N ARG A 32 9.11 -7.77 2.60
CA ARG A 32 8.06 -8.64 2.06
C ARG A 32 6.70 -8.13 2.49
N PHE A 33 5.85 -7.84 1.51
CA PHE A 33 4.44 -7.49 1.73
C PHE A 33 3.50 -8.28 0.81
N SER A 34 2.21 -8.26 1.14
CA SER A 34 1.15 -8.91 0.39
C SER A 34 0.27 -7.89 -0.32
N ILE A 35 -0.15 -8.19 -1.54
CA ILE A 35 -1.13 -7.40 -2.27
C ILE A 35 -2.52 -7.99 -2.03
N TYR A 36 -3.44 -7.16 -1.53
CA TYR A 36 -4.82 -7.53 -1.32
C TYR A 36 -5.58 -7.44 -2.65
N TRP A 37 -5.90 -8.59 -3.24
CA TRP A 37 -6.53 -8.67 -4.57
C TRP A 37 -7.82 -7.87 -4.69
N SER A 38 -8.67 -7.89 -3.64
CA SER A 38 -9.91 -7.12 -3.58
C SER A 38 -9.70 -5.60 -3.61
N ARG A 39 -8.52 -5.12 -3.19
CA ARG A 39 -8.15 -3.70 -3.24
C ARG A 39 -7.85 -3.24 -4.66
N ILE A 40 -7.36 -4.12 -5.53
CA ILE A 40 -7.07 -3.84 -6.96
C ILE A 40 -8.28 -4.16 -7.84
N LEU A 41 -8.89 -5.33 -7.63
CA LEU A 41 -10.07 -5.80 -8.34
C LEU A 41 -11.19 -6.06 -7.33
N PRO A 42 -12.02 -5.05 -7.01
CA PRO A 42 -13.11 -5.19 -6.03
C PRO A 42 -14.10 -6.30 -6.40
N LYS A 43 -14.27 -6.56 -7.70
CA LYS A 43 -15.14 -7.62 -8.23
C LYS A 43 -14.38 -8.89 -8.60
N GLY A 44 -13.09 -8.99 -8.27
CA GLY A 44 -12.22 -10.14 -8.53
C GLY A 44 -11.88 -10.40 -10.01
N LYS A 45 -12.43 -9.64 -10.96
CA LYS A 45 -12.23 -9.78 -12.41
C LYS A 45 -11.89 -8.44 -13.04
N LEU A 46 -11.02 -8.43 -14.06
CA LEU A 46 -10.67 -7.23 -14.83
C LEU A 46 -11.90 -6.58 -15.48
N SER A 47 -12.81 -7.39 -16.02
CA SER A 47 -14.08 -6.91 -16.58
C SER A 47 -14.98 -6.21 -15.56
N GLY A 48 -14.75 -6.44 -14.27
CA GLY A 48 -15.48 -5.80 -13.17
C GLY A 48 -14.98 -4.41 -12.79
N GLY A 49 -13.91 -3.94 -13.44
CA GLY A 49 -13.28 -2.66 -13.19
C GLY A 49 -12.08 -2.75 -12.24
N ILE A 50 -11.13 -1.85 -12.46
CA ILE A 50 -9.89 -1.73 -11.67
C ILE A 50 -10.05 -0.55 -10.71
N ASN A 51 -9.70 -0.76 -9.44
CA ASN A 51 -9.62 0.30 -8.45
C ASN A 51 -8.27 1.02 -8.56
N ARG A 52 -8.25 2.17 -9.24
CA ARG A 52 -7.03 2.97 -9.44
C ARG A 52 -6.44 3.50 -8.13
N GLU A 53 -7.26 3.78 -7.12
CA GLU A 53 -6.77 4.17 -5.80
C GLU A 53 -5.97 3.04 -5.13
N GLY A 54 -6.41 1.79 -5.30
CA GLY A 54 -5.67 0.62 -4.84
C GLY A 54 -4.30 0.50 -5.53
N ILE A 55 -4.25 0.74 -6.84
CA ILE A 55 -2.99 0.75 -7.61
C ILE A 55 -2.07 1.87 -7.11
N ASN A 56 -2.59 3.09 -6.94
CA ASN A 56 -1.81 4.24 -6.47
C ASN A 56 -1.22 4.00 -5.08
N TYR A 57 -1.97 3.37 -4.18
CA TYR A 57 -1.48 2.99 -2.85
C TYR A 57 -0.23 2.09 -2.93
N TYR A 58 -0.28 1.01 -3.71
CA TYR A 58 0.87 0.10 -3.83
C TYR A 58 2.04 0.72 -4.58
N ASN A 59 1.79 1.54 -5.61
CA ASN A 59 2.86 2.28 -6.29
C ASN A 59 3.58 3.22 -5.33
N ASN A 60 2.84 3.93 -4.46
CA ASN A 60 3.44 4.80 -3.47
C ASN A 60 4.29 4.00 -2.45
N LEU A 61 3.77 2.89 -1.92
CA LEU A 61 4.52 1.99 -1.03
C LEU A 61 5.83 1.52 -1.67
N ILE A 62 5.77 1.03 -2.92
CA ILE A 62 6.95 0.55 -3.65
C ILE A 62 7.95 1.69 -3.89
N ASN A 63 7.47 2.88 -4.27
CA ASN A 63 8.34 4.04 -4.49
C ASN A 63 9.04 4.48 -3.20
N GLU A 64 8.33 4.49 -2.06
CA GLU A 64 8.91 4.84 -0.76
C GLU A 64 9.96 3.79 -0.33
N LEU A 65 9.71 2.50 -0.57
CA LEU A 65 10.68 1.42 -0.32
C LEU A 65 11.93 1.57 -1.19
N VAL A 66 11.77 1.83 -2.50
CA VAL A 66 12.89 2.02 -3.43
C VAL A 66 13.69 3.28 -3.10
N ALA A 67 13.03 4.34 -2.62
CA ALA A 67 13.70 5.59 -2.25
C ALA A 67 14.48 5.51 -0.93
N ASN A 68 14.13 4.58 -0.04
CA ASN A 68 14.73 4.45 1.29
C ASN A 68 15.58 3.19 1.49
N GLY A 69 15.61 2.29 0.50
CA GLY A 69 16.48 1.11 0.45
C GLY A 69 17.95 1.44 0.25
#